data_AF-A0A2S9S0A0-F1
#
_entry.id   AF-A0A2S9S0A0-F1
#
_cell.length_a   1.000
_cell.length_b   1.000
_cell.length_c   1.000
_cell.angle_alpha   90.00
_cell.angle_beta   90.00
_cell.angle_gamma   90.00
#
_symmetry.space_group_name_H-M   'P 1'
#
loop_
_entity.id
_entity.type
_entity.pdbx_description
1 polymer ?
#
loop_
_entity_poly.entity_id
_entity_poly.type
_entity_poly.pdbx_seq_one_letter_code
_entity_poly.pdbx_strand_id
1 'polypeptide(L)'
;MSYPFIDLKKATKEELVAHLREQCGVEKDGKKEELVQAILDFESSSGLVRPDMPTGNKSKEIPPADLPKRVRIIIAPSETDNSDVYVGLNDLDILIKRGEEVSVPESVYVLLSKAGEHRFEQNKDGTYSEYFAPRYSITVLGDA
;
A
#
# COMPACT_ATOMS: atom_id res chain seq x y z
N MET A 1 1.16 -10.62 -31.29
CA MET A 1 -0.16 -10.51 -31.96
C MET A 1 -1.07 -9.73 -31.03
N SER A 2 -1.77 -8.70 -31.53
CA SER A 2 -2.69 -7.89 -30.72
C SER A 2 -3.97 -8.68 -30.47
N TYR A 3 -4.47 -8.69 -29.25
CA TYR A 3 -5.77 -9.27 -28.94
C TYR A 3 -6.88 -8.41 -29.56
N PRO A 4 -7.81 -9.02 -30.30
CA PRO A 4 -8.96 -8.31 -30.83
C PRO A 4 -9.96 -8.06 -29.70
N PHE A 5 -10.09 -6.82 -29.24
CA PHE A 5 -11.08 -6.46 -28.22
C PHE A 5 -12.49 -6.48 -28.83
N ILE A 6 -13.41 -7.20 -28.19
CA ILE A 6 -14.83 -7.22 -28.59
C ILE A 6 -15.61 -6.10 -27.90
N ASP A 7 -16.45 -5.40 -28.65
CA ASP A 7 -17.34 -4.34 -28.15
C ASP A 7 -18.49 -4.94 -27.31
N LEU A 8 -18.34 -4.99 -25.98
CA LEU A 8 -19.33 -5.61 -25.08
C LEU A 8 -20.72 -4.96 -25.17
N LYS A 9 -20.81 -3.69 -25.59
CA LYS A 9 -22.08 -2.95 -25.72
C LYS A 9 -22.85 -3.30 -27.00
N LYS A 10 -22.13 -3.62 -28.08
CA LYS A 10 -22.74 -3.92 -29.39
C LYS A 10 -22.81 -5.42 -29.67
N ALA A 11 -21.97 -6.21 -29.00
CA ALA A 11 -21.88 -7.64 -29.25
C ALA A 11 -23.17 -8.38 -28.88
N THR A 12 -23.55 -9.29 -29.76
CA THR A 12 -24.59 -10.28 -29.54
C THR A 12 -24.06 -11.43 -28.65
N LYS A 13 -24.97 -12.23 -28.11
CA LYS A 13 -24.59 -13.36 -27.23
C LYS A 13 -23.65 -14.34 -27.95
N GLU A 14 -23.92 -14.62 -29.22
CA GLU A 14 -23.17 -15.57 -30.04
C GLU A 14 -21.73 -15.09 -30.29
N GLU A 15 -21.54 -13.78 -30.52
CA GLU A 15 -20.20 -13.20 -30.71
C GLU A 15 -19.36 -13.22 -29.42
N LEU A 16 -19.99 -13.04 -28.25
CA LEU A 16 -19.29 -13.13 -26.96
C LEU A 16 -18.83 -14.57 -26.67
N VAL A 17 -19.65 -15.57 -27.01
CA VAL A 17 -19.27 -16.99 -26.89
C VAL A 17 -18.15 -17.35 -27.85
N ALA A 18 -18.25 -16.91 -29.12
CA ALA A 18 -17.20 -17.13 -30.11
C ALA A 18 -15.87 -16.50 -29.67
N HIS A 19 -15.90 -15.29 -29.11
CA HIS A 19 -14.72 -14.60 -28.60
C HIS A 19 -14.10 -15.31 -27.39
N LEU A 20 -14.92 -15.77 -26.44
CA LEU A 20 -14.46 -16.59 -25.32
C LEU A 20 -13.83 -17.91 -25.78
N ARG A 21 -14.38 -18.54 -26.82
CA ARG A 21 -13.87 -19.81 -27.34
C ARG A 21 -12.57 -19.64 -28.13
N GLU A 22 -12.51 -18.65 -29.03
CA GLU A 22 -11.38 -18.45 -29.93
C GLU A 22 -10.21 -17.72 -29.28
N GLN A 23 -10.47 -16.76 -28.39
CA GLN A 23 -9.44 -15.91 -27.79
C GLN A 23 -9.10 -16.29 -26.35
N CYS A 24 -10.10 -16.71 -25.57
CA CYS A 24 -9.89 -17.08 -24.17
C CYS A 24 -9.75 -18.60 -23.96
N GLY A 25 -10.17 -19.43 -24.94
CA GLY A 25 -10.19 -20.89 -24.81
C GLY A 25 -11.20 -21.42 -23.80
N VAL A 26 -12.21 -20.61 -23.43
CA VAL A 26 -13.21 -20.94 -22.41
C VAL A 26 -14.55 -21.21 -23.09
N GLU A 27 -15.05 -22.45 -23.00
CA GLU A 27 -16.42 -22.77 -23.41
C GLU A 27 -17.38 -22.47 -22.24
N LYS A 28 -17.99 -21.29 -22.28
CA LYS A 28 -19.05 -20.87 -21.35
C LYS A 28 -20.28 -20.48 -22.17
N ASP A 29 -21.42 -21.11 -21.86
CA ASP A 29 -22.72 -20.75 -22.39
C ASP A 29 -23.61 -20.30 -21.23
N GLY A 30 -23.77 -18.97 -21.10
CA GLY A 30 -24.44 -18.37 -19.94
C GLY A 30 -25.34 -17.20 -20.32
N LYS A 31 -25.78 -16.43 -19.32
CA LYS A 31 -26.42 -15.14 -19.58
C LYS A 31 -25.40 -14.18 -20.20
N LYS A 32 -25.87 -13.18 -20.96
CA LYS A 32 -24.99 -12.19 -21.62
C LYS A 32 -24.04 -11.53 -20.60
N GLU A 33 -24.53 -11.25 -19.40
CA GLU A 33 -23.73 -10.67 -18.30
C GLU A 33 -22.60 -11.60 -17.83
N GLU A 34 -22.85 -12.90 -17.70
CA GLU A 34 -21.84 -13.88 -17.29
C GLU A 34 -20.74 -14.06 -18.35
N LEU A 35 -21.09 -13.97 -19.64
CA LEU A 35 -20.13 -14.00 -20.75
C LEU A 35 -19.27 -12.74 -20.76
N VAL A 36 -19.90 -11.57 -20.61
CA VAL A 36 -19.18 -10.29 -20.51
C VAL A 36 -18.20 -10.31 -19.34
N GLN A 37 -18.63 -10.82 -18.18
CA GLN A 37 -17.79 -10.88 -17.00
C GLN A 37 -16.63 -11.86 -17.17
N ALA A 38 -16.85 -13.02 -17.78
CA ALA A 38 -15.77 -13.97 -18.08
C ALA A 38 -14.71 -13.38 -19.02
N ILE A 39 -15.11 -12.57 -20.01
CA ILE A 39 -14.16 -11.88 -20.91
C ILE A 39 -13.35 -10.83 -20.13
N LEU A 40 -14.02 -10.04 -19.28
CA LEU A 40 -13.35 -9.03 -18.46
C LEU A 40 -12.39 -9.65 -17.45
N ASP A 41 -12.74 -10.79 -16.85
CA ASP A 41 -11.88 -11.53 -15.93
C ASP A 41 -10.65 -12.07 -16.67
N PHE A 42 -10.82 -12.62 -17.87
CA PHE A 42 -9.72 -13.07 -18.71
C PHE A 42 -8.78 -11.91 -19.06
N GLU A 43 -9.31 -10.80 -19.56
CA GLU A 43 -8.51 -9.62 -19.91
C GLU A 43 -7.78 -9.01 -18.70
N SER A 44 -8.43 -9.00 -17.54
CA SER A 44 -7.81 -8.54 -16.29
C SER A 44 -6.68 -9.46 -15.83
N SER A 45 -6.87 -10.79 -15.95
CA SER A 45 -5.85 -11.78 -15.59
C SER A 45 -4.68 -11.82 -16.57
N SER A 46 -4.94 -11.56 -17.85
CA SER A 46 -3.93 -11.52 -18.92
C SER A 46 -3.25 -10.14 -19.04
N GLY A 47 -3.72 -9.14 -18.29
CA GLY A 47 -3.15 -7.79 -18.25
C GLY A 47 -3.47 -6.94 -19.47
N LEU A 48 -4.53 -7.29 -20.21
CA LEU A 48 -4.98 -6.53 -21.37
C LEU A 48 -5.84 -5.33 -20.97
N VAL A 49 -5.36 -4.14 -21.32
CA VAL A 49 -6.06 -2.88 -21.07
C VAL A 49 -6.94 -2.56 -22.28
N ARG A 50 -8.26 -2.59 -22.08
CA ARG A 50 -9.23 -2.17 -23.10
C ARG A 50 -9.11 -0.66 -23.38
N PRO A 51 -9.04 -0.23 -24.66
CA PRO A 51 -9.02 1.19 -25.02
C PRO A 51 -10.37 1.90 -24.82
N ASP A 52 -11.50 1.17 -24.78
CA ASP A 52 -12.86 1.75 -24.67
C ASP A 52 -13.37 1.93 -23.24
N MET A 53 -12.59 1.54 -22.23
CA MET A 53 -12.92 1.88 -20.85
C MET A 53 -12.33 3.27 -20.60
N PRO A 54 -13.11 4.27 -20.15
CA PRO A 54 -12.54 5.55 -19.78
C PRO A 54 -11.46 5.25 -18.74
N THR A 55 -10.26 5.75 -18.98
CA THR A 55 -9.09 5.72 -18.10
C THR A 55 -9.39 6.55 -16.85
N GLY A 56 -10.37 6.12 -16.07
CA GLY A 56 -10.59 6.53 -14.70
C GLY A 56 -9.82 5.55 -13.82
N ASN A 57 -8.62 5.97 -13.42
CA ASN A 57 -7.92 5.51 -12.22
C ASN A 57 -8.39 4.16 -11.66
N LYS A 58 -7.91 3.07 -12.25
CA LYS A 58 -7.77 1.83 -11.50
C LYS A 58 -6.29 1.69 -11.13
N SER A 59 -5.86 2.52 -10.18
CA SER A 59 -4.97 2.01 -9.15
C SER A 59 -5.59 0.71 -8.69
N LYS A 60 -4.93 -0.42 -8.99
CA LYS A 60 -5.32 -1.74 -8.51
C LYS A 60 -5.59 -1.63 -7.01
N GLU A 61 -6.85 -1.58 -6.61
CA GLU A 61 -7.27 -2.05 -5.30
C GLU A 61 -7.04 -3.56 -5.33
N ILE A 62 -5.82 -3.92 -4.93
CA ILE A 62 -5.47 -5.27 -4.52
C ILE A 62 -6.43 -5.60 -3.36
N PRO A 63 -7.05 -6.79 -3.32
CA PRO A 63 -7.95 -7.18 -2.23
C PRO A 63 -7.28 -6.91 -0.87
N PRO A 64 -8.04 -6.54 0.18
CA PRO A 64 -7.51 -6.15 1.48
C PRO A 64 -6.98 -7.37 2.25
N ALA A 65 -5.88 -7.92 1.78
CA ALA A 65 -5.02 -8.81 2.54
C ALA A 65 -3.80 -7.98 2.95
N ASP A 66 -3.81 -7.53 4.21
CA ASP A 66 -2.69 -6.91 4.92
C ASP A 66 -1.96 -5.75 4.20
N LEU A 67 -2.70 -4.70 3.83
CA LEU A 67 -2.02 -3.39 3.71
C LEU A 67 -1.48 -3.02 5.10
N PRO A 68 -0.17 -2.79 5.25
CA PRO A 68 0.40 -2.47 6.56
C PRO A 68 -0.27 -1.19 7.07
N LYS A 69 -0.81 -1.25 8.29
CA LYS A 69 -1.42 -0.09 8.95
C LYS A 69 -0.47 1.09 8.87
N ARG A 70 -0.97 2.23 8.42
CA ARG A 70 -0.19 3.46 8.28
C ARG A 70 -0.59 4.42 9.39
N VAL A 71 0.41 5.08 9.97
CA VAL A 71 0.27 6.02 11.07
C VAL A 71 0.85 7.34 10.62
N ARG A 72 0.14 8.44 10.93
CA ARG A 72 0.67 9.78 10.69
C ARG A 72 1.48 10.22 11.89
N ILE A 73 2.75 10.51 11.66
CA ILE A 73 3.69 10.91 12.70
C ILE A 73 4.32 12.25 12.38
N ILE A 74 4.64 13.00 13.44
CA ILE A 74 5.52 14.16 13.39
C ILE A 74 6.70 13.87 14.30
N ILE A 75 7.92 14.02 13.78
CA ILE A 75 9.15 13.98 14.57
C ILE A 75 9.53 15.42 14.90
N ALA A 76 9.58 15.78 16.17
CA ALA A 76 9.94 17.14 16.57
C ALA A 76 11.42 17.44 16.20
N PRO A 77 11.71 18.68 15.75
CA PRO A 77 13.08 19.15 15.62
C PRO A 77 13.75 19.18 16.99
N SER A 78 15.04 18.85 17.05
CA SER A 78 15.85 18.96 18.26
C SER A 78 16.79 20.14 18.12
N GLU A 79 17.05 20.87 19.21
CA GLU A 79 17.95 22.04 19.19
C GLU A 79 19.37 21.68 18.73
N THR A 80 19.80 20.45 18.95
CA THR A 80 21.13 19.96 18.59
C THR A 80 21.21 19.26 17.25
N ASP A 81 20.10 18.73 16.74
CA ASP A 81 20.09 17.95 15.49
C ASP A 81 18.76 18.09 14.75
N ASN A 82 18.82 18.78 13.60
CA ASN A 82 17.71 18.98 12.68
C ASN A 82 17.86 18.16 11.39
N SER A 83 18.78 17.19 11.37
CA SER A 83 18.96 16.32 10.21
C SER A 83 17.74 15.44 9.96
N ASP A 84 17.50 15.12 8.69
CA ASP A 84 16.48 14.18 8.26
C ASP A 84 16.72 12.80 8.88
N VAL A 85 15.64 12.12 9.24
CA VAL A 85 15.68 10.80 9.88
C VAL A 85 15.56 9.73 8.79
N TYR A 86 16.67 9.07 8.50
CA TYR A 86 16.68 7.90 7.61
C TYR A 86 16.29 6.64 8.39
N VAL A 87 15.32 5.89 7.87
CA VAL A 87 14.86 4.61 8.39
C VAL A 87 14.93 3.57 7.28
N GLY A 88 15.81 2.58 7.46
CA GLY A 88 15.85 1.38 6.64
C GLY A 88 15.22 0.20 7.39
N LEU A 89 14.19 -0.41 6.82
CA LEU A 89 13.48 -1.55 7.40
C LEU A 89 13.29 -2.62 6.32
N ASN A 90 14.18 -3.62 6.30
CA ASN A 90 14.29 -4.62 5.24
C ASN A 90 14.50 -3.95 3.86
N ASP A 91 13.56 -4.09 2.93
CA ASP A 91 13.61 -3.49 1.58
C ASP A 91 12.98 -2.07 1.53
N LEU A 92 12.60 -1.51 2.68
CA LEU A 92 11.93 -0.21 2.79
C LEU A 92 12.88 0.84 3.35
N ASP A 93 13.30 1.75 2.49
CA ASP A 93 14.12 2.90 2.85
C ASP A 93 13.28 4.18 2.79
N ILE A 94 13.14 4.85 3.94
CA ILE A 94 12.37 6.10 4.06
C ILE A 94 13.26 7.18 4.67
N LEU A 95 13.24 8.36 4.05
CA LEU A 95 13.79 9.58 4.62
C LEU A 95 12.64 10.44 5.16
N ILE A 96 12.60 10.63 6.48
CA ILE A 96 11.55 11.38 7.19
C ILE A 96 12.12 12.76 7.57
N LYS A 97 11.46 13.82 7.10
CA LYS A 97 11.80 15.19 7.49
C LYS A 97 11.22 15.52 8.86
N ARG A 98 12.02 16.16 9.73
CA ARG A 98 11.56 16.62 11.04
C ARG A 98 10.62 17.81 10.90
N GLY A 99 9.60 17.88 11.76
CA GLY A 99 8.59 18.93 11.75
C GLY A 99 7.51 18.82 10.66
N GLU A 100 7.59 17.81 9.79
CA GLU A 100 6.60 17.55 8.75
C GLU A 100 5.70 16.37 9.16
N GLU A 101 4.41 16.43 8.77
CA GLU A 101 3.49 15.30 8.90
C GLU A 101 3.81 14.27 7.82
N VAL A 102 4.26 13.08 8.25
CA VAL A 102 4.61 11.99 7.33
C VAL A 102 3.77 10.76 7.68
N SER A 103 3.17 10.15 6.64
CA SER A 103 2.49 8.87 6.77
C SER A 103 3.51 7.74 6.63
N VAL A 104 3.74 7.00 7.71
CA VAL A 104 4.68 5.87 7.75
C VAL A 104 3.97 4.56 8.11
N PRO A 105 4.50 3.40 7.72
CA PRO A 105 4.01 2.12 8.23
C PRO A 105 4.14 2.01 9.76
N GLU A 106 3.23 1.27 10.40
CA GLU A 106 3.25 1.01 11.84
C GLU A 106 4.58 0.40 12.30
N SER A 107 5.19 -0.47 11.48
CA SER A 107 6.51 -1.05 11.74
C SER A 107 7.60 0.02 11.91
N VAL A 108 7.58 1.08 11.10
CA VAL A 108 8.51 2.20 11.19
C VAL A 108 8.27 2.99 12.47
N TYR A 109 7.01 3.22 12.84
CA TYR A 109 6.66 3.87 14.10
C TYR A 109 7.12 3.07 15.33
N VAL A 110 6.92 1.75 15.33
CA VAL A 110 7.38 0.86 16.42
C VAL A 110 8.91 0.87 16.52
N LEU A 111 9.62 0.92 15.39
CA LEU A 111 11.08 1.01 15.38
C LEU A 111 11.56 2.34 15.96
N LEU A 112 10.98 3.46 15.52
CA LEU A 112 11.34 4.79 15.99
C LEU A 112 11.01 5.01 17.47
N SER A 113 9.90 4.46 17.97
CA SER A 113 9.52 4.57 19.39
C SER A 113 10.45 3.76 20.31
N LYS A 114 11.02 2.66 19.82
CA LYS A 114 12.03 1.86 20.53
C LYS A 114 13.45 2.36 20.34
N ALA A 115 13.68 3.33 19.46
CA ALA A 115 14.99 3.94 19.28
C ALA A 115 15.26 4.89 20.44
N GLY A 116 16.13 4.48 21.36
CA GLY A 116 16.48 5.21 22.55
C GLY A 116 17.52 4.46 23.38
N GLU A 117 17.85 5.01 24.53
CA GLU A 117 18.84 4.44 25.43
C GLU A 117 18.22 4.26 26.81
N HIS A 118 18.56 3.15 27.47
CA HIS A 118 18.29 2.97 28.88
C HIS A 118 19.35 3.75 29.67
N ARG A 119 18.91 4.78 30.38
CA ARG A 119 19.76 5.62 31.23
C ARG A 119 19.50 5.31 32.69
N PHE A 120 20.54 5.46 33.49
CA PHE A 120 20.49 5.26 34.93
C PHE A 120 20.77 6.59 35.61
N GLU A 121 19.82 7.05 36.41
CA GLU A 121 20.01 8.19 37.30
C GLU A 121 20.35 7.68 38.69
N GLN A 122 21.41 8.23 39.28
CA GLN A 122 21.79 7.91 40.64
C GLN A 122 20.99 8.81 41.60
N ASN A 123 20.13 8.19 42.39
CA ASN A 123 19.38 8.90 43.42
C ASN A 123 20.31 9.27 44.59
N LYS A 124 19.90 10.27 45.37
CA LYS A 124 20.67 10.77 46.52
C LYS A 124 20.96 9.68 47.58
N ASP A 125 20.12 8.65 47.62
CA ASP A 125 20.23 7.50 48.53
C ASP A 125 21.19 6.41 48.02
N GLY A 126 21.86 6.63 46.88
CA GLY A 126 22.83 5.70 46.30
C GLY A 126 22.24 4.61 45.40
N THR A 127 20.91 4.50 45.33
CA THR A 127 20.20 3.59 44.39
C THR A 127 20.16 4.15 42.97
N TYR A 128 20.03 3.28 41.96
CA TYR A 128 19.86 3.68 40.56
C TYR A 128 18.39 3.57 40.12
N SER A 129 17.85 4.62 39.50
CA SER A 129 16.59 4.56 38.74
C SER A 129 16.88 4.44 37.26
N GLU A 130 16.37 3.37 36.65
CA GLU A 130 16.42 3.16 35.21
C GLU A 130 15.26 3.89 34.53
N TYR A 131 15.53 4.62 33.46
CA TYR A 131 14.51 5.18 32.58
C TYR A 131 14.92 5.06 31.12
N PHE A 132 13.93 4.94 30.24
CA PHE A 132 14.14 4.92 28.81
C PHE A 132 14.11 6.35 28.27
N ALA A 133 15.23 6.79 27.68
CA ALA A 133 15.35 8.08 27.00
C ALA A 133 15.14 7.88 25.49
N PRO A 134 13.98 8.23 24.92
CA PRO A 134 13.74 8.09 23.49
C PRO A 134 14.65 9.04 22.70
N ARG A 135 15.20 8.55 21.59
CA ARG A 135 16.09 9.32 20.70
C ARG A 135 15.31 10.30 19.82
N TYR A 136 14.08 9.97 19.49
CA TYR A 136 13.19 10.79 18.67
C TYR A 136 11.95 11.16 19.48
N SER A 137 11.61 12.45 19.50
CA SER A 137 10.35 12.92 20.07
C SER A 137 9.26 12.81 18.98
N ILE A 138 8.45 11.76 19.06
CA ILE A 138 7.46 11.40 18.05
C ILE A 138 6.06 11.69 18.60
N THR A 139 5.27 12.44 17.83
CA THR A 139 3.86 12.68 18.10
C THR A 139 3.01 11.96 17.07
N VAL A 140 2.08 11.13 17.53
CA VAL A 140 1.10 10.45 16.67
C VAL A 140 -0.10 11.35 16.47
N LEU A 141 -0.45 11.64 15.21
CA LEU A 141 -1.60 12.46 14.85
C LEU A 141 -2.88 11.63 14.60
N GLY A 142 -2.74 10.31 14.45
CA GLY A 142 -3.86 9.38 14.26
C GLY A 142 -3.56 8.31 13.20
N ASP A 143 -4.54 7.41 13.01
CA ASP A 143 -4.54 6.41 11.94
C ASP A 143 -4.75 7.11 10.59
N ALA A 144 -3.97 6.72 9.57
CA ALA A 144 -3.90 7.42 8.29
C ALA A 144 -4.99 7.04 7.29
#